data_AF-A0A3G6IZH6-F1
#
_entry.id   AF-A0A3G6IZH6-F1
#
_cell.length_a   1.000
_cell.length_b   1.000
_cell.length_c   1.000
_cell.angle_alpha   90.00
_cell.angle_beta   90.00
_cell.angle_gamma   90.00
#
_symmetry.space_group_name_H-M   'P 1'
#
loop_
_entity.id
_entity.type
_entity.pdbx_description
1 polymer ?
#
loop_
_entity_poly.entity_id
_entity_poly.type
_entity_poly.pdbx_seq_one_letter_code
_entity_poly.pdbx_strand_id
1 'polypeptide(L)'
;MFNTARKPQPIAHPDLPALLRSKQPQTLAKITSVLRHPRSLARPNPTWRPPTLSIPFPSGDGLDQVNLTITRRRVGPNAQARIKGFGEQRRPAYVISLRFSHPEATVAPPEVAEAWIRALMGVDVDCVHVLEDEYAPTFLWMVDAQYQPLHSPASLFANFAQAA
;
A
#
# COMPACT_ATOMS: atom_id res chain seq x y z
N MET A 1 -20.06 -1.29 -8.25
CA MET A 1 -19.74 -0.22 -7.27
C MET A 1 -18.48 0.48 -7.72
N PHE A 2 -18.46 1.82 -7.75
CA PHE A 2 -17.27 2.58 -8.11
C PHE A 2 -16.32 2.60 -6.92
N ASN A 3 -15.15 1.99 -7.08
CA ASN A 3 -14.15 1.92 -6.03
C ASN A 3 -13.49 3.31 -5.90
N THR A 4 -13.83 4.06 -4.85
CA THR A 4 -13.39 5.45 -4.65
C THR A 4 -12.19 5.45 -3.72
N ALA A 5 -11.07 6.03 -4.17
CA ALA A 5 -9.92 6.22 -3.29
C ALA A 5 -10.19 7.37 -2.29
N ARG A 6 -9.82 7.17 -1.03
CA ARG A 6 -9.88 8.21 0.02
C ARG A 6 -8.58 8.23 0.84
N LYS A 7 -8.42 9.22 1.72
CA LYS A 7 -7.33 9.21 2.69
C LYS A 7 -7.56 8.15 3.79
N PRO A 8 -6.49 7.56 4.35
CA PRO A 8 -6.61 6.74 5.57
C PRO A 8 -7.34 7.51 6.67
N GLN A 9 -8.18 6.83 7.47
CA GLN A 9 -8.95 7.47 8.54
C GLN A 9 -8.09 7.65 9.81
N PRO A 10 -8.54 8.36 10.85
CA PRO A 10 -7.85 8.34 12.13
C PRO A 10 -7.85 6.93 12.74
N ILE A 11 -6.70 6.44 13.21
CA ILE A 11 -6.56 5.10 13.80
C ILE A 11 -7.21 5.00 15.17
N ALA A 12 -7.94 3.91 15.41
CA ALA A 12 -8.46 3.53 16.72
C ALA A 12 -7.35 3.22 17.74
N HIS A 13 -6.15 2.85 17.27
CA HIS A 13 -4.98 2.49 18.09
C HIS A 13 -3.74 3.31 17.68
N PRO A 14 -3.56 4.54 18.20
CA PRO A 14 -2.48 5.45 17.80
C PRO A 14 -1.07 4.91 18.06
N ASP A 15 -0.90 4.04 19.05
CA ASP A 15 0.40 3.50 19.46
C ASP A 15 0.86 2.30 18.61
N LEU A 16 -0.06 1.65 17.91
CA LEU A 16 0.22 0.41 17.18
C LEU A 16 1.29 0.57 16.08
N PRO A 17 1.33 1.66 15.27
CA PRO A 17 2.41 1.88 14.33
C PRO A 17 3.79 2.02 14.99
N ALA A 18 3.87 2.62 16.17
CA ALA A 18 5.13 2.74 16.91
C ALA A 18 5.56 1.38 17.47
N LEU A 19 4.62 0.60 18.01
CA LEU A 19 4.86 -0.76 18.47
C LEU A 19 5.37 -1.65 17.34
N LEU A 20 4.75 -1.60 16.15
CA LEU A 20 5.18 -2.34 14.97
C LEU A 20 6.60 -1.96 14.54
N ARG A 21 6.95 -0.66 14.53
CA ARG A 21 8.33 -0.22 14.24
C ARG A 21 9.34 -0.77 15.25
N SER A 22 8.97 -0.86 16.51
CA SER A 22 9.83 -1.40 17.58
C SER A 22 9.96 -2.92 17.53
N LYS A 23 8.84 -3.64 17.37
CA LYS A 23 8.77 -5.11 17.50
C LYS A 23 8.98 -5.85 16.18
N GLN A 24 8.69 -5.22 15.05
CA GLN A 24 8.72 -5.84 13.72
C GLN A 24 9.63 -5.11 12.72
N PRO A 25 10.83 -4.62 13.10
CA PRO A 25 11.70 -3.85 12.20
C PRO A 25 12.17 -4.69 10.99
N GLN A 26 12.40 -5.99 11.19
CA GLN A 26 12.81 -6.89 10.11
C GLN A 26 11.70 -7.10 9.07
N THR A 27 10.45 -7.18 9.51
CA THR A 27 9.29 -7.30 8.61
C THR A 27 9.12 -6.03 7.79
N LEU A 28 9.24 -4.86 8.40
CA LEU A 28 9.22 -3.57 7.68
C LEU A 28 10.36 -3.45 6.66
N ALA A 29 11.57 -3.86 7.04
CA ALA A 29 12.72 -3.89 6.14
C ALA A 29 12.50 -4.85 4.96
N LYS A 30 11.89 -6.02 5.21
CA LYS A 30 11.52 -7.01 4.18
C LYS A 30 10.51 -6.43 3.20
N ILE A 31 9.44 -5.78 3.69
CA ILE A 31 8.44 -5.12 2.84
C ILE A 31 9.12 -4.06 1.97
N THR A 32 9.94 -3.20 2.57
CA THR A 32 10.69 -2.14 1.86
C THR A 32 11.62 -2.71 0.79
N SER A 33 12.32 -3.81 1.09
CA SER A 33 13.19 -4.51 0.16
C SER A 33 12.41 -5.05 -1.06
N VAL A 34 11.25 -5.68 -0.83
CA VAL A 34 10.38 -6.15 -1.91
C VAL A 34 9.91 -4.97 -2.77
N LEU A 35 9.46 -3.87 -2.14
CA LEU A 35 9.00 -2.67 -2.84
C LEU A 35 10.07 -2.07 -3.77
N ARG A 36 11.33 -2.03 -3.31
CA ARG A 36 12.47 -1.46 -4.05
C ARG A 36 13.14 -2.43 -5.02
N HIS A 37 12.70 -3.67 -5.05
CA HIS A 37 13.33 -4.71 -5.86
C HIS A 37 13.41 -4.28 -7.35
N PRO A 38 14.56 -4.43 -8.04
CA PRO A 38 14.76 -3.87 -9.38
C PRO A 38 13.78 -4.43 -10.43
N ARG A 39 13.43 -5.71 -10.30
CA ARG A 39 12.39 -6.31 -11.13
C ARG A 39 11.03 -5.72 -10.76
N SER A 40 10.25 -5.32 -11.76
CA SER A 40 8.87 -4.85 -11.57
C SER A 40 8.07 -5.84 -10.69
N LEU A 41 7.04 -5.39 -9.98
CA LEU A 41 6.11 -6.25 -9.25
C LEU A 41 4.74 -6.29 -9.93
N ALA A 42 4.70 -6.05 -11.24
CA ALA A 42 3.57 -6.35 -12.10
C ALA A 42 4.11 -6.91 -13.42
N ARG A 43 3.56 -8.03 -13.88
CA ARG A 43 3.93 -8.64 -15.16
C ARG A 43 2.71 -8.78 -16.06
N PRO A 44 2.88 -8.69 -17.38
CA PRO A 44 1.81 -8.94 -18.34
C PRO A 44 1.52 -10.44 -18.56
N ASN A 45 2.18 -11.35 -17.82
CA ASN A 45 2.00 -12.80 -17.97
C ASN A 45 0.81 -13.29 -17.12
N PRO A 46 -0.17 -14.02 -17.69
CA PRO A 46 -1.32 -14.58 -16.96
C PRO A 46 -0.99 -15.51 -15.78
N THR A 47 0.14 -16.23 -15.84
CA THR A 47 0.55 -17.14 -14.74
C THR A 47 1.28 -16.42 -13.62
N TRP A 48 1.65 -15.15 -13.83
CA TRP A 48 2.35 -14.39 -12.82
C TRP A 48 1.44 -14.12 -11.61
N ARG A 49 2.03 -14.18 -10.43
CA ARG A 49 1.39 -13.81 -9.17
C ARG A 49 2.22 -12.73 -8.48
N PRO A 50 1.57 -11.72 -7.88
CA PRO A 50 2.28 -10.74 -7.08
C PRO A 50 2.98 -11.40 -5.88
N PRO A 51 4.14 -10.88 -5.44
CA PRO A 51 4.72 -11.32 -4.19
C PRO A 51 3.74 -11.08 -3.04
N THR A 52 3.49 -12.13 -2.28
CA THR A 52 2.69 -12.09 -1.05
C THR A 52 3.59 -12.43 0.13
N LEU A 53 3.55 -11.60 1.15
CA LEU A 53 4.23 -11.82 2.42
C LEU A 53 3.19 -12.21 3.46
N SER A 54 3.46 -13.27 4.23
CA SER A 54 2.78 -13.48 5.51
C SER A 54 3.43 -12.54 6.53
N ILE A 55 2.63 -11.66 7.15
CA ILE A 55 3.10 -10.71 8.15
C ILE A 55 2.28 -10.87 9.43
N PRO A 56 2.89 -10.62 10.61
CA PRO A 56 2.22 -10.84 11.87
C PRO A 56 1.03 -9.89 12.02
N PHE A 57 -0.06 -10.45 12.51
CA PHE A 57 -1.22 -9.71 12.96
C PHE A 57 -1.00 -9.42 14.46
N PRO A 58 -0.90 -8.15 14.87
CA PRO A 58 -0.79 -7.79 16.27
C PRO A 58 -2.15 -7.91 16.99
N SER A 59 -2.72 -9.12 17.06
CA SER A 59 -3.67 -9.52 18.12
C SER A 59 -2.89 -10.05 19.30
N GLY A 60 -3.49 -10.00 20.51
CA GLY A 60 -2.81 -10.13 21.81
C GLY A 60 -2.06 -11.44 22.08
N ASP A 61 -2.18 -12.42 21.20
CA ASP A 61 -1.61 -13.77 21.27
C ASP A 61 -0.51 -14.04 20.20
N GLY A 62 -0.32 -13.12 19.24
CA GLY A 62 0.85 -13.12 18.34
C GLY A 62 0.92 -14.27 17.32
N LEU A 63 -0.12 -15.09 17.21
CA LEU A 63 -0.19 -16.24 16.30
C LEU A 63 -0.89 -15.93 14.98
N ASP A 64 -1.75 -14.92 14.95
CA ASP A 64 -2.47 -14.55 13.74
C ASP A 64 -1.54 -13.92 12.71
N GLN A 65 -1.78 -14.21 11.44
CA GLN A 65 -1.02 -13.67 10.30
C GLN A 65 -1.99 -13.08 9.29
N VAL A 66 -1.56 -12.04 8.60
CA VAL A 66 -2.25 -11.51 7.43
C VAL A 66 -1.37 -11.61 6.20
N ASN A 67 -2.00 -11.85 5.07
CA ASN A 67 -1.34 -11.85 3.77
C ASN A 67 -1.26 -10.42 3.26
N LEU A 68 -0.04 -9.96 2.98
CA LEU A 68 0.27 -8.70 2.34
C LEU A 68 0.70 -8.95 0.90
N THR A 69 -0.19 -8.68 -0.05
CA THR A 69 0.11 -8.72 -1.47
C THR A 69 0.65 -7.38 -1.95
N ILE A 70 1.80 -7.41 -2.61
CA ILE A 70 2.53 -6.21 -3.04
C ILE A 70 2.56 -6.13 -4.56
N THR A 71 2.11 -5.01 -5.11
CA THR A 71 2.25 -4.71 -6.54
C THR A 71 2.93 -3.37 -6.78
N ARG A 72 3.62 -3.28 -7.92
CA ARG A 72 4.29 -2.07 -8.40
C ARG A 72 4.11 -1.96 -9.89
N ARG A 73 3.50 -0.86 -10.33
CA ARG A 73 3.23 -0.57 -11.75
C ARG A 73 3.93 0.72 -12.15
N ARG A 74 4.49 0.77 -13.36
CA ARG A 74 5.08 2.02 -13.88
C ARG A 74 3.99 3.04 -14.14
N VAL A 75 4.27 4.30 -13.83
CA VAL A 75 3.34 5.42 -14.07
C VAL A 75 3.42 5.81 -15.54
N GLY A 76 2.29 5.72 -16.24
CA GLY A 76 2.17 6.09 -17.65
C GLY A 76 2.04 7.62 -17.87
N PRO A 77 2.15 8.10 -19.12
CA PRO A 77 2.18 9.52 -19.46
C PRO A 77 0.97 10.32 -18.91
N ASN A 78 -0.24 9.76 -18.98
CA ASN A 78 -1.46 10.42 -18.52
C ASN A 78 -1.44 10.69 -17.01
N ALA A 79 -0.97 9.72 -16.22
CA ALA A 79 -0.83 9.90 -14.77
C ALA A 79 0.31 10.87 -14.43
N GLN A 80 1.41 10.89 -15.19
CA GLN A 80 2.47 11.89 -15.05
C GLN A 80 1.93 13.32 -15.29
N ALA A 81 1.14 13.52 -16.34
CA ALA A 81 0.54 14.82 -16.65
C ALA A 81 -0.42 15.31 -15.55
N ARG A 82 -1.26 14.42 -15.03
CA ARG A 82 -2.20 14.76 -13.94
C ARG A 82 -1.50 15.10 -12.63
N ILE A 83 -0.42 14.41 -12.27
CA ILE A 83 0.40 14.73 -11.08
C ILE A 83 1.05 16.10 -11.23
N LYS A 84 1.61 16.40 -12.42
CA LYS A 84 2.17 17.72 -12.70
C LYS A 84 1.11 18.84 -12.58
N GLY A 85 -0.09 18.61 -13.11
CA GLY A 85 -1.21 19.55 -12.99
C GLY A 85 -1.74 19.73 -11.55
N PHE A 86 -1.51 18.76 -10.67
CA PHE A 86 -1.82 18.87 -9.24
C PHE A 86 -0.80 19.73 -8.47
N GLY A 87 0.36 20.02 -9.06
CA GLY A 87 1.40 20.87 -8.45
C GLY A 87 2.62 20.12 -7.93
N GLU A 88 2.62 18.78 -7.97
CA GLU A 88 3.81 17.99 -7.66
C GLU A 88 4.82 18.10 -8.81
N GLN A 89 6.04 18.54 -8.48
CA GLN A 89 7.10 18.83 -9.47
C GLN A 89 7.97 17.61 -9.76
N ARG A 90 8.04 16.64 -8.83
CA ARG A 90 8.82 15.42 -9.01
C ARG A 90 8.14 14.50 -10.01
N ARG A 91 8.94 13.79 -10.80
CA ARG A 91 8.43 12.86 -11.81
C ARG A 91 7.99 11.55 -11.15
N PRO A 92 6.70 11.17 -11.22
CA PRO A 92 6.25 9.90 -10.68
C PRO A 92 6.75 8.75 -11.56
N ALA A 93 7.33 7.73 -10.91
CA ALA A 93 7.90 6.56 -11.57
C ALA A 93 7.01 5.32 -11.40
N TYR A 94 6.48 5.12 -10.19
CA TYR A 94 5.70 3.93 -9.86
C TYR A 94 4.45 4.25 -9.04
N VAL A 95 3.40 3.45 -9.25
CA VAL A 95 2.31 3.28 -8.30
C VAL A 95 2.60 2.02 -7.49
N ILE A 96 2.58 2.16 -6.17
CA ILE A 96 2.66 1.08 -5.21
C ILE A 96 1.25 0.73 -4.75
N SER A 97 0.95 -0.56 -4.62
CA SER A 97 -0.28 -1.03 -3.99
C SER A 97 0.01 -2.18 -3.05
N LEU A 98 -0.53 -2.07 -1.85
CA LEU A 98 -0.46 -3.03 -0.76
C LEU A 98 -1.88 -3.48 -0.43
N ARG A 99 -2.18 -4.75 -0.66
CA ARG A 99 -3.48 -5.36 -0.36
C ARG A 99 -3.31 -6.31 0.81
N PHE A 100 -4.14 -6.14 1.84
CA PHE A 100 -4.16 -7.00 3.02
C PHE A 100 -5.35 -7.94 2.93
N SER A 101 -5.14 -9.22 3.19
CA SER A 101 -6.21 -10.23 3.21
C SER A 101 -5.96 -11.24 4.31
N HIS A 102 -7.02 -11.78 4.92
CA HIS A 102 -6.88 -12.84 5.89
C HIS A 102 -6.61 -14.19 5.21
N PRO A 103 -5.75 -15.07 5.76
CA PRO A 103 -5.50 -16.41 5.21
C PRO A 103 -6.76 -17.26 5.10
N GLU A 104 -7.69 -17.11 6.03
CA GLU A 104 -8.97 -17.83 6.07
C GLU A 104 -10.06 -17.17 5.20
N ALA A 105 -9.67 -16.27 4.29
CA ALA A 105 -10.57 -15.52 3.41
C ALA A 105 -11.64 -14.67 4.13
N THR A 106 -11.42 -14.37 5.42
CA THR A 106 -12.19 -13.39 6.17
C THR A 106 -11.67 -11.95 5.93
N VAL A 107 -12.43 -10.96 6.39
CA VAL A 107 -12.05 -9.54 6.28
C VAL A 107 -10.78 -9.30 7.08
N ALA A 108 -9.72 -8.79 6.43
CA ALA A 108 -8.55 -8.34 7.17
C ALA A 108 -8.90 -7.08 7.97
N PRO A 109 -8.67 -7.04 9.30
CA PRO A 109 -9.03 -5.91 10.14
C PRO A 109 -8.41 -4.59 9.64
N PRO A 110 -9.23 -3.60 9.24
CA PRO A 110 -8.75 -2.37 8.61
C PRO A 110 -7.77 -1.59 9.48
N GLU A 111 -7.97 -1.59 10.81
CA GLU A 111 -7.10 -0.91 11.77
C GLU A 111 -5.67 -1.47 11.78
N VAL A 112 -5.51 -2.79 11.61
CA VAL A 112 -4.19 -3.43 11.56
C VAL A 112 -3.51 -3.14 10.23
N ALA A 113 -4.26 -3.24 9.13
CA ALA A 113 -3.74 -2.91 7.82
C ALA A 113 -3.26 -1.45 7.77
N GLU A 114 -4.04 -0.53 8.32
CA GLU A 114 -3.66 0.88 8.43
C GLU A 114 -2.44 1.10 9.34
N ALA A 115 -2.35 0.39 10.48
CA ALA A 115 -1.20 0.51 11.37
C ALA A 115 0.11 0.08 10.70
N TRP A 116 0.08 -0.98 9.89
CA TRP A 116 1.22 -1.39 9.07
C TRP A 116 1.63 -0.32 8.06
N ILE A 117 0.65 0.31 7.40
CA ILE A 117 0.90 1.40 6.45
C ILE A 117 1.52 2.61 7.15
N ARG A 118 1.00 3.00 8.31
CA ARG A 118 1.57 4.10 9.10
C ARG A 118 2.96 3.77 9.63
N ALA A 119 3.21 2.52 10.03
CA ALA A 119 4.54 2.07 10.44
C ALA A 119 5.55 2.14 9.28
N LEU A 120 5.12 1.81 8.06
CA LEU A 120 5.94 1.85 6.85
C LEU A 120 6.20 3.27 6.34
N MET A 121 5.16 4.11 6.32
CA MET A 121 5.19 5.44 5.70
C MET A 121 5.63 6.54 6.67
N GLY A 122 5.42 6.35 7.98
CA GLY A 122 5.73 7.37 8.99
C GLY A 122 4.98 8.67 8.70
N VAL A 123 5.75 9.76 8.58
CA VAL A 123 5.22 11.10 8.30
C VAL A 123 4.60 11.22 6.91
N ASP A 124 4.96 10.35 5.97
CA ASP A 124 4.48 10.39 4.59
C ASP A 124 3.13 9.68 4.39
N VAL A 125 2.43 9.32 5.48
CA VAL A 125 1.11 8.66 5.39
C VAL A 125 0.11 9.52 4.62
N ASP A 126 0.27 10.84 4.61
CA ASP A 126 -0.56 11.77 3.84
C ASP A 126 -0.40 11.62 2.32
N CYS A 127 0.59 10.87 1.83
CA CYS A 127 0.70 10.50 0.42
C CYS A 127 -0.18 9.28 0.06
N VAL A 128 -0.63 8.52 1.06
CA VAL A 128 -1.37 7.26 0.86
C VAL A 128 -2.85 7.52 0.61
N HIS A 129 -3.44 6.62 -0.16
CA HIS A 129 -4.88 6.51 -0.38
C HIS A 129 -5.30 5.06 -0.12
N VAL A 130 -6.55 4.87 0.27
CA VAL A 130 -7.17 3.55 0.49
C VAL A 130 -8.34 3.38 -0.47
N LEU A 131 -8.44 2.20 -1.08
CA LEU A 131 -9.63 1.77 -1.82
C LEU A 131 -10.64 1.16 -0.86
N GLU A 132 -11.90 1.52 -1.03
CA GLU A 132 -13.00 0.92 -0.28
C GLU A 132 -13.30 -0.47 -0.85
N ASP A 133 -12.69 -1.49 -0.23
CA ASP A 133 -13.00 -2.91 -0.45
C ASP A 133 -13.45 -3.49 0.89
N GLU A 134 -14.61 -4.16 0.91
CA GLU A 134 -15.20 -4.74 2.12
C GLU A 134 -14.37 -5.91 2.68
N TYR A 135 -13.54 -6.57 1.87
CA TYR A 135 -12.84 -7.81 2.25
C TYR A 135 -11.34 -7.67 2.37
N ALA A 136 -10.72 -6.76 1.62
CA ALA A 136 -9.28 -6.67 1.52
C ALA A 136 -8.79 -5.22 1.39
N PRO A 137 -8.53 -4.52 2.51
CA PRO A 137 -8.13 -3.13 2.47
C PRO A 137 -6.86 -2.98 1.62
N THR A 138 -6.96 -2.10 0.63
CA THR A 138 -5.91 -1.88 -0.37
C THR A 138 -5.44 -0.44 -0.32
N PHE A 139 -4.17 -0.27 0.01
CA PHE A 139 -3.51 1.02 0.17
C PHE A 139 -2.56 1.26 -0.98
N LEU A 140 -2.49 2.52 -1.42
CA LEU A 140 -1.78 2.86 -2.63
C LEU A 140 -1.28 4.30 -2.63
N TRP A 141 -0.11 4.49 -3.22
CA TRP A 141 0.54 5.79 -3.35
C TRP A 141 1.47 5.79 -4.55
N MET A 142 1.91 6.99 -4.96
CA MET A 142 2.93 7.15 -6.00
C MET A 142 4.29 7.41 -5.38
N VAL A 143 5.32 6.97 -6.09
CA VAL A 143 6.72 7.25 -5.76
C VAL A 143 7.50 7.71 -6.98
N ASP A 144 8.57 8.46 -6.76
CA ASP A 144 9.57 8.79 -7.78
C ASP A 144 10.55 7.62 -8.04
N ALA A 145 11.61 7.87 -8.82
CA ALA A 145 12.62 6.87 -9.16
C ALA A 145 13.49 6.45 -7.94
N GLN A 146 13.54 7.29 -6.91
CA GLN A 146 14.25 7.07 -5.64
C GLN A 146 13.34 6.43 -4.58
N TYR A 147 12.10 6.07 -4.95
CA TYR A 147 11.08 5.52 -4.05
C TYR A 147 10.65 6.49 -2.95
N GLN A 148 10.74 7.80 -3.17
CA GLN A 148 10.18 8.79 -2.27
C GLN A 148 8.68 8.96 -2.56
N PRO A 149 7.81 8.97 -1.52
CA PRO A 149 6.38 9.22 -1.69
C PRO A 149 6.09 10.58 -2.32
N LEU A 150 5.06 10.61 -3.17
CA LEU A 150 4.57 11.79 -3.87
C LEU A 150 3.14 12.12 -3.47
N HIS A 151 2.86 13.40 -3.24
CA HIS A 151 1.49 13.84 -3.04
C HIS A 151 0.71 13.69 -4.35
N SER A 152 -0.52 13.23 -4.22
CA SER A 152 -1.37 12.90 -5.36
C SER A 152 -2.84 13.06 -5.01
N PRO A 153 -3.69 13.47 -5.97
CA PRO A 153 -5.13 13.50 -5.76
C PRO A 153 -5.69 12.08 -5.79
N ALA A 154 -6.66 11.80 -4.92
CA ALA A 154 -7.31 10.48 -4.82
C ALA A 154 -7.98 10.04 -6.14
N SER A 155 -8.44 11.01 -6.94
CA SER A 155 -9.05 10.79 -8.25
C SER A 155 -8.14 10.12 -9.29
N LEU A 156 -6.83 10.00 -9.03
CA LEU A 156 -5.91 9.25 -9.88
C LEU A 156 -6.08 7.75 -9.79
N PHE A 157 -6.63 7.26 -8.68
CA PHE A 157 -6.58 5.85 -8.33
C PHE A 157 -7.89 5.09 -8.57
N ALA A 158 -8.98 5.78 -8.88
CA ALA A 158 -10.26 5.18 -9.23
C ALA A 158 -10.17 4.15 -10.37
N ASN A 159 -9.26 4.35 -11.34
CA ASN A 159 -9.05 3.42 -12.45
C ASN A 159 -8.03 2.30 -12.13
N PHE A 160 -7.18 2.48 -11.11
CA PHE A 160 -6.26 1.43 -10.66
C PHE A 160 -7.01 0.30 -9.96
N ALA A 161 -8.12 0.63 -9.31
CA ALA A 161 -9.01 -0.31 -8.63
C ALA A 161 -9.73 -1.29 -9.56
N GLN A 162 -9.91 -0.94 -10.84
CA GLN A 162 -10.59 -1.78 -11.83
C GLN A 162 -9.66 -2.83 -12.47
N ALA A 163 -8.34 -2.72 -12.24
CA ALA A 163 -7.32 -3.60 -12.80
C ALA A 163 -6.59 -4.41 -11.71
N ALA A 164 -7.18 -4.52 -10.52
CA ALA A 164 -6.66 -5.27 -9.37
C ALA A 164 -7.36 -6.63 -9.28
#